data_AF-A0A917YR95-F1
#
_entry.id   AF-A0A917YR95-F1
#
_cell.length_a   1.000
_cell.length_b   1.000
_cell.length_c   1.000
_cell.angle_alpha   90.00
_cell.angle_beta   90.00
_cell.angle_gamma   90.00
#
_symmetry.space_group_name_H-M   'P 1'
#
loop_
_entity.id
_entity.type
_entity.pdbx_description
1 polymer ?
#
loop_
_entity_poly.entity_id
_entity_poly.type
_entity_poly.pdbx_seq_one_letter_code
_entity_poly.pdbx_strand_id
1 'polypeptide(L)'
;MRILLLCSSFNGLTQRAWLELRRAGHDVSVELALSERVMLEAVELAKPDLVICPFLKERVPGRLWRHHRTVVIHPGPPGDRGPSSLDWAIAGAEPEWGVTALQAVEEMDAGPIWGWRTFPLPAEPPRKSALYNGAVADAAVELVVEVAAKAADPGFAPVPLDYRRPEVRGRARPAMRRADREFSWAEPTDAVVRRVRAADGAPGGRAELCGLPVRVFDVYRGPVPPLPSGPPGSVVGRGEGAVLVRTGDGSVWVGQLRLDAPGGVKLPAVAVLGERVAGVPERPGWGEVTYDRGGDVGVVSFDFHNGAMSAEQCLRLASALRYAVAQDTRVLVLRGGEVFSNGIHLNVIQAALHPEVEAWRNINAINQVCREVIACTGQLVVASVAGNAGAGGVMMALGADRVVVRKPVVLNPHYRTMGLYGSEFWTYVLPRRVGASVARRLTDEALPVGAVEAVELGLADRVVAGSRLEFERRVVEYAERLAAGGGFGRLLTAKREAREVDERRKPLDAYRVQELAEMSRDMFDDRSGFRAAREAFVGKRAAESTPARLAVHRELSGASGADNPIASHM
;
A
#
# COMPACT_ATOMS: atom_id res chain seq x y z
N MET A 1 24.32 -12.69 11.09
CA MET A 1 23.66 -13.92 10.62
C MET A 1 23.23 -13.71 9.19
N ARG A 2 23.22 -14.80 8.41
CA ARG A 2 22.62 -14.90 7.09
C ARG A 2 21.17 -15.34 7.25
N ILE A 3 20.24 -14.51 6.81
CA ILE A 3 18.80 -14.74 6.91
C ILE A 3 18.24 -14.88 5.50
N LEU A 4 17.49 -15.96 5.26
CA LEU A 4 16.70 -16.10 4.05
C LEU A 4 15.25 -15.77 4.36
N LEU A 5 14.72 -14.74 3.70
CA LEU A 5 13.28 -14.48 3.67
C LEU A 5 12.64 -15.33 2.59
N LEU A 6 11.77 -16.25 2.98
CA LEU A 6 11.02 -17.10 2.06
C LEU A 6 9.55 -16.64 2.02
N CYS A 7 9.07 -16.17 0.87
CA CYS A 7 7.75 -15.54 0.79
C CYS A 7 7.01 -15.82 -0.52
N SER A 8 5.68 -15.69 -0.52
CA SER A 8 4.89 -15.78 -1.77
C SER A 8 5.04 -14.56 -2.67
N SER A 9 5.31 -13.40 -2.05
CA SER A 9 5.60 -12.15 -2.75
C SER A 9 6.45 -11.22 -1.90
N PHE A 10 7.19 -10.33 -2.57
CA PHE A 10 7.95 -9.26 -1.91
C PHE A 10 7.03 -8.06 -1.60
N ASN A 11 5.96 -8.34 -0.84
CA ASN A 11 4.91 -7.40 -0.47
C ASN A 11 5.39 -6.37 0.57
N GLY A 12 4.51 -5.45 0.97
CA GLY A 12 4.83 -4.43 1.97
C GLY A 12 5.38 -4.97 3.30
N LEU A 13 4.86 -6.11 3.80
CA LEU A 13 5.36 -6.73 5.03
C LEU A 13 6.77 -7.31 4.82
N THR A 14 6.99 -8.06 3.74
CA THR A 14 8.30 -8.64 3.43
C THR A 14 9.35 -7.55 3.18
N GLN A 15 9.00 -6.46 2.50
CA GLN A 15 9.88 -5.30 2.31
C GLN A 15 10.29 -4.68 3.65
N ARG A 16 9.34 -4.49 4.58
CA ARG A 16 9.64 -3.97 5.93
C ARG A 16 10.53 -4.92 6.73
N ALA A 17 10.25 -6.22 6.69
CA ALA A 17 11.09 -7.23 7.34
C ALA A 17 12.53 -7.19 6.78
N TRP A 18 12.67 -7.12 5.46
CA TRP A 18 13.96 -7.01 4.79
C TRP A 18 14.75 -5.76 5.22
N LEU A 19 14.08 -4.60 5.25
CA LEU A 19 14.68 -3.33 5.69
C LEU A 19 15.16 -3.39 7.14
N GLU A 20 14.31 -3.81 8.08
CA GLU A 20 14.63 -3.80 9.50
C GLU A 20 15.70 -4.84 9.87
N LEU A 21 15.70 -6.02 9.24
CA LEU A 21 16.74 -7.02 9.45
C LEU A 21 18.10 -6.55 8.94
N ARG A 22 18.16 -5.91 7.76
CA ARG A 22 19.40 -5.32 7.23
C ARG A 22 19.89 -4.17 8.12
N ARG A 23 18.96 -3.34 8.62
CA ARG A 23 19.28 -2.26 9.57
C ARG A 23 19.82 -2.80 10.90
N ALA A 24 19.38 -4.00 11.31
CA ALA A 24 19.92 -4.72 12.46
C ALA A 24 21.29 -5.40 12.18
N GLY A 25 21.87 -5.21 10.98
CA GLY A 25 23.19 -5.74 10.62
C GLY A 25 23.20 -7.18 10.14
N HIS A 26 22.04 -7.72 9.73
CA HIS A 26 21.95 -9.05 9.13
C HIS A 26 22.21 -9.01 7.62
N ASP A 27 22.78 -10.09 7.10
CA ASP A 27 22.85 -10.35 5.66
C ASP A 27 21.54 -11.03 5.24
N VAL A 28 20.75 -10.38 4.39
CA VAL A 28 19.37 -10.78 4.10
C VAL A 28 19.19 -10.99 2.60
N SER A 29 18.87 -12.24 2.24
CA SER A 29 18.45 -12.60 0.89
C SER A 29 16.97 -12.98 0.87
N VAL A 30 16.34 -12.89 -0.29
CA VAL A 30 14.91 -13.20 -0.47
C VAL A 30 14.78 -14.28 -1.53
N GLU A 31 13.88 -15.24 -1.29
CA GLU A 31 13.42 -16.20 -2.29
C GLU A 31 11.90 -16.21 -2.36
N LEU A 32 11.36 -16.17 -3.59
CA LEU A 32 9.94 -16.43 -3.82
C LEU A 32 9.64 -17.93 -3.73
N ALA A 33 8.58 -18.28 -3.00
CA ALA A 33 8.14 -19.65 -2.80
C ALA A 33 7.40 -20.22 -4.04
N LEU A 34 8.11 -20.34 -5.16
CA LEU A 34 7.51 -20.72 -6.46
C LEU A 34 7.23 -22.22 -6.59
N SER A 35 8.11 -23.04 -6.02
CA SER A 35 7.96 -24.51 -5.97
C SER A 35 8.85 -25.11 -4.89
N GLU A 36 8.57 -26.33 -4.46
CA GLU A 36 9.43 -27.06 -3.51
C GLU A 36 10.89 -27.13 -3.99
N ARG A 37 11.12 -27.43 -5.28
CA ARG A 37 12.47 -27.48 -5.86
C ARG A 37 13.20 -26.14 -5.70
N VAL A 38 12.54 -25.03 -6.03
CA VAL A 38 13.11 -23.68 -5.95
C VAL A 38 13.45 -23.30 -4.51
N MET A 39 12.57 -23.63 -3.55
CA MET A 39 12.78 -23.35 -2.13
C MET A 39 13.97 -24.14 -1.55
N LEU A 40 14.09 -25.42 -1.90
CA LEU A 40 15.22 -26.25 -1.45
C LEU A 40 16.54 -25.76 -2.05
N GLU A 41 16.56 -25.45 -3.34
CA GLU A 41 17.74 -24.90 -4.02
C GLU A 41 18.21 -23.59 -3.40
N ALA A 42 17.28 -22.68 -3.07
CA ALA A 42 17.62 -21.40 -2.46
C ALA A 42 18.29 -21.56 -1.09
N VAL A 43 17.85 -22.52 -0.28
CA VAL A 43 18.46 -22.80 1.02
C VAL A 43 19.85 -23.43 0.88
N GLU A 44 20.05 -24.33 -0.08
CA GLU A 44 21.37 -24.90 -0.37
C GLU A 44 22.39 -23.85 -0.85
N LEU A 45 21.93 -22.89 -1.66
CA LEU A 45 22.75 -21.79 -2.16
C LEU A 45 23.03 -20.74 -1.07
N ALA A 46 21.99 -20.29 -0.38
CA ALA A 46 22.10 -19.23 0.63
C ALA A 46 22.78 -19.69 1.92
N LYS A 47 22.69 -21.00 2.24
CA LYS A 47 23.17 -21.60 3.49
C LYS A 47 22.77 -20.77 4.73
N PRO A 48 21.47 -20.47 4.90
CA PRO A 48 21.02 -19.51 5.90
C PRO A 48 21.18 -20.05 7.33
N ASP A 49 21.52 -19.17 8.26
CA ASP A 49 21.53 -19.48 9.69
C ASP A 49 20.10 -19.54 10.26
N LEU A 50 19.16 -18.88 9.57
CA LEU A 50 17.75 -18.76 9.89
C LEU A 50 16.92 -18.51 8.62
N VAL A 51 15.78 -19.19 8.48
CA VAL A 51 14.76 -18.90 7.47
C VAL A 51 13.57 -18.23 8.17
N ILE A 52 13.11 -17.10 7.66
CA ILE A 52 11.89 -16.43 8.14
C ILE A 52 10.90 -16.37 6.98
N CYS A 53 9.63 -16.67 7.25
CA CYS A 53 8.53 -16.56 6.30
C CYS A 53 7.56 -15.47 6.74
N PRO A 54 7.77 -14.18 6.36
CA PRO A 54 6.89 -13.08 6.76
C PRO A 54 5.50 -13.16 6.13
N PHE A 55 5.42 -13.69 4.90
CA PHE A 55 4.17 -13.84 4.16
C PHE A 55 4.27 -15.06 3.24
N LEU A 56 3.51 -16.11 3.55
CA LEU A 56 3.57 -17.37 2.83
C LEU A 56 2.17 -17.99 2.68
N LYS A 57 1.81 -18.35 1.45
CA LYS A 57 0.60 -19.11 1.09
C LYS A 57 0.92 -20.58 0.85
N GLU A 58 2.15 -20.85 0.44
CA GLU A 58 2.65 -22.17 0.13
C GLU A 58 3.08 -22.90 1.40
N ARG A 59 3.08 -24.23 1.36
CA ARG A 59 3.61 -25.03 2.45
C ARG A 59 5.13 -25.06 2.38
N VAL A 60 5.80 -24.80 3.50
CA VAL A 60 7.26 -25.00 3.61
C VAL A 60 7.57 -26.50 3.48
N PRO A 61 8.47 -26.93 2.58
CA PRO A 61 8.82 -28.34 2.42
C PRO A 61 9.35 -28.99 3.70
N GLY A 62 8.93 -30.23 3.96
CA GLY A 62 9.38 -31.04 5.10
C GLY A 62 10.90 -31.14 5.22
N ARG A 63 11.59 -31.27 4.10
CA ARG A 63 13.05 -31.33 4.05
C ARG A 63 13.72 -30.01 4.47
N LEU A 64 13.08 -28.88 4.19
CA LEU A 64 13.64 -27.56 4.50
C LEU A 64 13.64 -27.32 6.01
N TRP A 65 12.46 -27.35 6.64
CA TRP A 65 12.33 -26.97 8.05
C TRP A 65 12.85 -28.02 9.04
N ARG A 66 13.09 -29.27 8.60
CA ARG A 66 13.79 -30.29 9.41
C ARG A 66 15.30 -30.06 9.53
N HIS A 67 15.89 -29.36 8.56
CA HIS A 67 17.35 -29.13 8.51
C HIS A 67 17.74 -27.68 8.79
N HIS A 68 16.81 -26.74 8.63
CA HIS A 68 17.03 -25.32 8.88
C HIS A 68 15.99 -24.79 9.86
N ARG A 69 16.41 -23.91 10.77
CA ARG A 69 15.48 -23.21 11.67
C ARG A 69 14.59 -22.31 10.81
N THR A 70 13.33 -22.67 10.69
CA THR A 70 12.35 -21.93 9.88
C THR A 70 11.22 -21.41 10.74
N VAL A 71 11.01 -20.09 10.72
CA VAL A 71 9.98 -19.40 11.51
C VAL A 71 8.97 -18.74 10.57
N VAL A 72 7.69 -19.06 10.75
CA VAL A 72 6.56 -18.48 10.03
C VAL A 72 5.94 -17.37 10.88
N ILE A 73 5.62 -16.25 10.24
CA ILE A 73 4.86 -15.17 10.88
C ILE A 73 3.39 -15.34 10.54
N HIS A 74 2.61 -15.68 11.55
CA HIS A 74 1.18 -15.94 11.44
C HIS A 74 0.36 -14.73 11.89
N PRO A 75 -0.58 -14.19 11.08
CA PRO A 75 -1.39 -13.03 11.43
C PRO A 75 -2.56 -13.40 12.35
N GLY A 76 -2.26 -14.12 13.43
CA GLY A 76 -3.20 -14.51 14.48
C GLY A 76 -2.52 -14.61 15.85
N PRO A 77 -3.29 -14.47 16.95
CA PRO A 77 -2.77 -14.64 18.30
C PRO A 77 -2.37 -16.11 18.58
N PRO A 78 -1.66 -16.39 19.69
CA PRO A 78 -1.27 -17.75 20.05
C PRO A 78 -2.43 -18.75 19.98
N GLY A 79 -2.20 -19.84 19.23
CA GLY A 79 -3.17 -20.93 19.03
C GLY A 79 -4.15 -20.75 17.87
N ASP A 80 -4.21 -19.56 17.25
CA ASP A 80 -4.97 -19.35 16.03
C ASP A 80 -4.27 -20.04 14.86
N ARG A 81 -5.03 -20.77 14.04
CA ARG A 81 -4.47 -21.56 12.94
C ARG A 81 -5.36 -21.49 11.71
N GLY A 82 -4.74 -21.47 10.54
CA GLY A 82 -5.42 -21.56 9.25
C GLY A 82 -5.29 -20.31 8.38
N PRO A 83 -5.66 -20.40 7.10
CA PRO A 83 -5.28 -19.43 6.08
C PRO A 83 -6.20 -18.18 6.00
N SER A 84 -7.15 -18.02 6.92
CA SER A 84 -8.16 -16.95 6.89
C SER A 84 -8.31 -16.23 8.23
N SER A 85 -7.24 -16.18 9.02
CA SER A 85 -7.19 -15.60 10.36
C SER A 85 -7.79 -14.19 10.45
N LEU A 86 -7.32 -13.25 9.62
CA LEU A 86 -7.83 -11.87 9.63
C LEU A 86 -9.28 -11.78 9.12
N ASP A 87 -9.65 -12.59 8.12
CA ASP A 87 -11.02 -12.66 7.64
C ASP A 87 -11.96 -13.06 8.79
N TRP A 88 -11.59 -14.10 9.56
CA TRP A 88 -12.35 -14.56 10.72
C TRP A 88 -12.36 -13.58 11.88
N ALA A 89 -11.24 -12.89 12.14
CA ALA A 89 -11.15 -11.90 13.21
C ALA A 89 -12.14 -10.75 12.99
N ILE A 90 -12.19 -10.23 11.76
CA ILE A 90 -13.08 -9.13 11.39
C ILE A 90 -14.53 -9.60 11.33
N ALA A 91 -14.81 -10.75 10.69
CA ALA A 91 -16.17 -11.28 10.58
C ALA A 91 -16.76 -11.63 11.96
N GLY A 92 -15.94 -12.20 12.85
CA GLY A 92 -16.31 -12.53 14.22
C GLY A 92 -16.37 -11.35 15.18
N ALA A 93 -15.92 -10.15 14.77
CA ALA A 93 -15.74 -8.98 15.63
C ALA A 93 -14.99 -9.33 16.94
N GLU A 94 -13.87 -10.02 16.79
CA GLU A 94 -12.97 -10.28 17.91
C GLU A 94 -12.53 -8.91 18.50
N PRO A 95 -12.56 -8.71 19.83
CA PRO A 95 -12.22 -7.42 20.45
C PRO A 95 -10.70 -7.19 20.53
N GLU A 96 -9.92 -8.25 20.40
CA GLU A 96 -8.47 -8.26 20.42
C GLU A 96 -7.99 -9.27 19.38
N TRP A 97 -6.86 -8.97 18.74
CA TRP A 97 -6.19 -9.88 17.82
C TRP A 97 -4.68 -9.85 18.04
N GLY A 98 -3.92 -10.52 17.19
CA GLY A 98 -2.47 -10.56 17.33
C GLY A 98 -1.73 -11.16 16.16
N VAL A 99 -0.43 -11.30 16.35
CA VAL A 99 0.52 -11.95 15.43
C VAL A 99 1.39 -12.89 16.26
N THR A 100 1.71 -14.06 15.70
CA THR A 100 2.54 -15.08 16.34
C THR A 100 3.68 -15.48 15.42
N ALA A 101 4.90 -15.53 15.94
CA ALA A 101 6.03 -16.16 15.28
C ALA A 101 6.11 -17.62 15.72
N LEU A 102 6.01 -18.55 14.78
CA LEU A 102 5.91 -19.98 15.05
C LEU A 102 6.92 -20.79 14.23
N GLN A 103 7.54 -21.77 14.87
CA GLN A 103 8.44 -22.70 14.20
C GLN A 103 7.67 -23.54 13.18
N ALA A 104 8.19 -23.71 11.97
CA ALA A 104 7.58 -24.58 10.98
C ALA A 104 7.64 -26.05 11.44
N VAL A 105 6.49 -26.73 11.39
CA VAL A 105 6.32 -28.17 11.68
C VAL A 105 5.38 -28.79 10.63
N GLU A 106 5.14 -30.10 10.71
CA GLU A 106 4.27 -30.80 9.75
C GLU A 106 2.82 -30.28 9.81
N GLU A 107 2.27 -30.11 11.02
CA GLU A 107 0.92 -29.58 11.21
C GLU A 107 0.88 -28.04 11.06
N MET A 108 -0.03 -27.54 10.23
CA MET A 108 -0.15 -26.12 9.90
C MET A 108 -0.38 -25.27 11.15
N ASP A 109 0.45 -24.23 11.31
CA ASP A 109 0.40 -23.23 12.40
C ASP A 109 0.41 -23.83 13.82
N ALA A 110 0.88 -25.07 13.99
CA ALA A 110 0.87 -25.79 15.27
C ALA A 110 2.24 -25.84 15.96
N GLY A 111 3.25 -25.20 15.38
CA GLY A 111 4.62 -25.31 15.88
C GLY A 111 4.88 -24.52 17.16
N PRO A 112 6.01 -24.79 17.83
CA PRO A 112 6.48 -24.01 18.96
C PRO A 112 6.53 -22.50 18.69
N ILE A 113 6.10 -21.72 19.66
CA ILE A 113 5.97 -20.27 19.61
C ILE A 113 7.30 -19.62 19.99
N TRP A 114 7.79 -18.76 19.11
CA TRP A 114 8.98 -17.92 19.32
C TRP A 114 8.62 -16.63 20.06
N GLY A 115 7.45 -16.06 19.79
CA GLY A 115 6.93 -14.85 20.41
C GLY A 115 5.60 -14.44 19.79
N TRP A 116 4.89 -13.51 20.43
CA TRP A 116 3.65 -12.94 19.92
C TRP A 116 3.48 -11.48 20.31
N ARG A 117 2.53 -10.81 19.67
CA ARG A 117 2.03 -9.48 20.00
C ARG A 117 0.51 -9.51 19.92
N THR A 118 -0.16 -8.77 20.80
CA THR A 118 -1.60 -8.53 20.71
C THR A 118 -1.89 -7.06 20.51
N PHE A 119 -3.05 -6.75 19.95
CA PHE A 119 -3.54 -5.40 19.78
C PHE A 119 -5.08 -5.39 19.79
N PRO A 120 -5.70 -4.29 20.25
CA PRO A 120 -7.14 -4.17 20.24
C PRO A 120 -7.66 -4.08 18.81
N LEU A 121 -8.81 -4.70 18.55
CA LEU A 121 -9.59 -4.47 17.35
C LEU A 121 -10.75 -3.53 17.69
N PRO A 122 -10.92 -2.42 16.94
CA PRO A 122 -12.01 -1.49 17.21
C PRO A 122 -13.37 -2.16 16.91
N ALA A 123 -14.40 -1.75 17.66
CA ALA A 123 -15.76 -2.28 17.52
C ALA A 123 -16.30 -2.15 16.09
N GLU A 124 -15.92 -1.06 15.41
CA GLU A 124 -16.04 -0.95 13.98
C GLU A 124 -14.67 -1.29 13.34
N PRO A 125 -14.47 -2.55 12.89
CA PRO A 125 -13.17 -3.00 12.41
C PRO A 125 -12.78 -2.27 11.11
N PRO A 126 -11.49 -2.02 10.86
CA PRO A 126 -11.02 -1.48 9.60
C PRO A 126 -11.17 -2.50 8.46
N ARG A 127 -10.94 -2.08 7.22
CA ARG A 127 -10.77 -2.99 6.07
C ARG A 127 -9.63 -3.98 6.39
N LYS A 128 -9.73 -5.24 5.91
CA LYS A 128 -8.68 -6.24 6.13
C LYS A 128 -7.31 -5.78 5.63
N SER A 129 -7.24 -5.12 4.48
CA SER A 129 -5.99 -4.55 3.96
C SER A 129 -5.38 -3.53 4.93
N ALA A 130 -6.20 -2.64 5.49
CA ALA A 130 -5.78 -1.64 6.48
C ALA A 130 -5.29 -2.28 7.77
N LEU A 131 -5.96 -3.34 8.24
CA LEU A 131 -5.51 -4.10 9.40
C LEU A 131 -4.16 -4.78 9.13
N TYR A 132 -4.02 -5.40 7.95
CA TYR A 132 -2.79 -6.09 7.52
C TYR A 132 -1.61 -5.12 7.41
N ASN A 133 -1.79 -4.00 6.71
CA ASN A 133 -0.75 -2.98 6.47
C ASN A 133 -0.46 -2.10 7.70
N GLY A 134 -1.36 -2.10 8.69
CA GLY A 134 -1.25 -1.37 9.94
C GLY A 134 -0.76 -2.26 11.08
N ALA A 135 -1.66 -2.53 12.04
CA ALA A 135 -1.32 -3.19 13.30
C ALA A 135 -0.67 -4.57 13.13
N VAL A 136 -1.11 -5.36 12.14
CA VAL A 136 -0.52 -6.68 11.87
C VAL A 136 0.92 -6.54 11.38
N ALA A 137 1.19 -5.68 10.38
CA ALA A 137 2.55 -5.50 9.88
C ALA A 137 3.48 -4.86 10.93
N ASP A 138 2.98 -3.93 11.74
CA ASP A 138 3.74 -3.34 12.85
C ASP A 138 4.15 -4.42 13.86
N ALA A 139 3.21 -5.24 14.34
CA ALA A 139 3.47 -6.35 15.24
C ALA A 139 4.38 -7.44 14.62
N ALA A 140 4.14 -7.78 13.36
CA ALA A 140 4.91 -8.80 12.64
C ALA A 140 6.39 -8.40 12.51
N VAL A 141 6.68 -7.15 12.17
CA VAL A 141 8.06 -6.68 11.98
C VAL A 141 8.80 -6.62 13.32
N GLU A 142 8.15 -6.21 14.40
CA GLU A 142 8.72 -6.32 15.75
C GLU A 142 9.10 -7.77 16.09
N LEU A 143 8.21 -8.72 15.79
CA LEU A 143 8.47 -10.14 15.99
C LEU A 143 9.59 -10.68 15.10
N VAL A 144 9.69 -10.23 13.85
CA VAL A 144 10.78 -10.65 12.94
C VAL A 144 12.15 -10.27 13.51
N VAL A 145 12.29 -9.05 14.03
CA VAL A 145 13.54 -8.61 14.66
C VAL A 145 13.82 -9.39 15.95
N GLU A 146 12.78 -9.62 16.78
CA GLU A 146 12.89 -10.43 18.00
C GLU A 146 13.30 -11.87 17.69
N VAL A 147 12.74 -12.48 16.66
CA VAL A 147 13.07 -13.83 16.19
C VAL A 147 14.53 -13.92 15.76
N ALA A 148 15.02 -12.93 15.01
CA ALA A 148 16.43 -12.89 14.62
C ALA A 148 17.35 -12.77 15.85
N ALA A 149 17.03 -11.91 16.81
CA ALA A 149 17.79 -11.80 18.06
C ALA A 149 17.79 -13.12 18.85
N LYS A 150 16.64 -13.77 18.98
CA LYS A 150 16.50 -15.08 19.65
C LYS A 150 17.25 -16.19 18.94
N ALA A 151 17.26 -16.21 17.60
CA ALA A 151 17.96 -17.23 16.83
C ALA A 151 19.48 -17.13 16.96
N ALA A 152 20.00 -15.95 17.30
CA ALA A 152 21.42 -15.74 17.58
C ALA A 152 21.84 -16.26 18.97
N ASP A 153 20.90 -16.44 19.89
CA ASP A 153 21.15 -17.03 21.21
C ASP A 153 21.11 -18.57 21.13
N PRO A 154 22.23 -19.28 21.35
CA PRO A 154 22.26 -20.74 21.34
C PRO A 154 21.43 -21.40 22.45
N GLY A 155 21.13 -20.69 23.54
CA GLY A 155 20.32 -21.17 24.66
C GLY A 155 18.83 -21.00 24.47
N PHE A 156 18.40 -20.28 23.43
CA PHE A 156 16.98 -20.04 23.19
C PHE A 156 16.27 -21.29 22.66
N ALA A 157 15.13 -21.62 23.27
CA ALA A 157 14.21 -22.65 22.79
C ALA A 157 12.78 -22.08 22.69
N PRO A 158 12.07 -22.28 21.57
CA PRO A 158 10.68 -21.84 21.45
C PRO A 158 9.75 -22.67 22.34
N VAL A 159 8.64 -22.08 22.76
CA VAL A 159 7.71 -22.68 23.71
C VAL A 159 6.68 -23.55 22.95
N PRO A 160 6.50 -24.84 23.30
CA PRO A 160 5.46 -25.65 22.68
C PRO A 160 4.07 -25.04 22.83
N LEU A 161 3.25 -25.13 21.78
CA LEU A 161 1.86 -24.69 21.81
C LEU A 161 1.07 -25.53 22.81
N ASP A 162 0.44 -24.88 23.80
CA ASP A 162 -0.40 -25.53 24.82
C ASP A 162 -1.69 -24.74 25.02
N TYR A 163 -2.81 -25.30 24.54
CA TYR A 163 -4.15 -24.71 24.64
C TYR A 163 -4.69 -24.56 26.07
N ARG A 164 -4.02 -25.13 27.07
CA ARG A 164 -4.39 -24.96 28.49
C ARG A 164 -3.87 -23.65 29.08
N ARG A 165 -2.95 -22.98 28.40
CA ARG A 165 -2.35 -21.73 28.88
C ARG A 165 -3.29 -20.53 28.64
N PRO A 166 -3.42 -19.62 29.62
CA PRO A 166 -4.38 -18.50 29.54
C PRO A 166 -4.07 -17.49 28.42
N GLU A 167 -2.82 -17.40 27.99
CA GLU A 167 -2.39 -16.58 26.86
C GLU A 167 -2.76 -17.18 25.48
N VAL A 168 -3.07 -18.47 25.40
CA VAL A 168 -3.44 -19.17 24.15
C VAL A 168 -4.95 -19.08 23.95
N ARG A 169 -5.38 -18.01 23.28
CA ARG A 169 -6.81 -17.71 23.05
C ARG A 169 -7.30 -18.07 21.64
N GLY A 170 -6.38 -18.31 20.72
CA GLY A 170 -6.72 -18.69 19.35
C GLY A 170 -7.20 -20.14 19.26
N ARG A 171 -7.68 -20.51 18.07
CA ARG A 171 -8.13 -21.87 17.75
C ARG A 171 -7.86 -22.20 16.28
N ALA A 172 -7.90 -23.48 15.94
CA ALA A 172 -7.93 -23.86 14.53
C ALA A 172 -9.23 -23.36 13.87
N ARG A 173 -9.09 -22.67 12.73
CA ARG A 173 -10.21 -22.16 11.94
C ARG A 173 -10.15 -22.73 10.52
N PRO A 174 -11.30 -23.07 9.92
CA PRO A 174 -11.32 -23.52 8.53
C PRO A 174 -10.96 -22.36 7.60
N ALA A 175 -10.50 -22.67 6.39
CA ALA A 175 -10.42 -21.67 5.34
C ALA A 175 -11.82 -21.09 5.04
N MET A 176 -11.94 -19.76 4.94
CA MET A 176 -13.21 -19.14 4.56
C MET A 176 -13.59 -19.52 3.13
N ARG A 177 -14.80 -20.06 2.99
CA ARG A 177 -15.40 -20.54 1.76
C ARG A 177 -16.06 -19.39 0.99
N ARG A 178 -16.62 -19.73 -0.17
CA ARG A 178 -17.40 -18.82 -1.00
C ARG A 178 -18.63 -18.28 -0.24
N ALA A 179 -19.36 -19.18 0.41
CA ALA A 179 -20.60 -18.87 1.12
C ALA A 179 -20.38 -17.95 2.33
N ASP A 180 -19.25 -18.08 3.04
CA ASP A 180 -18.93 -17.23 4.21
C ASP A 180 -18.78 -15.75 3.85
N ARG A 181 -18.56 -15.45 2.56
CA ARG A 181 -18.34 -14.10 2.03
C ARG A 181 -19.56 -13.53 1.29
N GLU A 182 -20.61 -14.32 1.13
CA GLU A 182 -21.85 -13.92 0.47
C GLU A 182 -22.76 -13.17 1.44
N PHE A 183 -23.44 -12.13 0.95
CA PHE A 183 -24.41 -11.37 1.71
C PHE A 183 -25.58 -10.93 0.85
N SER A 184 -26.69 -10.67 1.53
CA SER A 184 -27.83 -9.97 0.98
C SER A 184 -27.80 -8.51 1.40
N TRP A 185 -28.16 -7.60 0.48
CA TRP A 185 -28.38 -6.20 0.84
C TRP A 185 -29.53 -6.02 1.83
N ALA A 186 -30.42 -6.99 1.99
CA ALA A 186 -31.47 -6.96 3.01
C ALA A 186 -30.94 -7.14 4.45
N GLU A 187 -29.66 -7.52 4.62
CA GLU A 187 -29.04 -7.58 5.94
C GLU A 187 -28.84 -6.18 6.55
N PRO A 188 -28.75 -6.07 7.88
CA PRO A 188 -28.38 -4.83 8.55
C PRO A 188 -27.05 -4.26 8.05
N THR A 189 -26.95 -2.94 8.03
CA THR A 189 -25.77 -2.18 7.54
C THR A 189 -24.47 -2.70 8.16
N ASP A 190 -24.47 -2.96 9.46
CA ASP A 190 -23.32 -3.44 10.21
C ASP A 190 -22.82 -4.81 9.74
N ALA A 191 -23.74 -5.71 9.39
CA ALA A 191 -23.40 -7.03 8.89
C ALA A 191 -22.78 -6.94 7.49
N VAL A 192 -23.34 -6.09 6.62
CA VAL A 192 -22.81 -5.82 5.29
C VAL A 192 -21.40 -5.23 5.38
N VAL A 193 -21.23 -4.16 6.17
CA VAL A 193 -19.93 -3.49 6.36
C VAL A 193 -18.88 -4.48 6.87
N ARG A 194 -19.21 -5.26 7.90
CA ARG A 194 -18.29 -6.23 8.51
C ARG A 194 -17.87 -7.32 7.53
N ARG A 195 -18.83 -7.89 6.79
CA ARG A 195 -18.55 -8.97 5.84
C ARG A 195 -17.70 -8.49 4.66
N VAL A 196 -17.98 -7.30 4.15
CA VAL A 196 -17.17 -6.71 3.07
C VAL A 196 -15.78 -6.36 3.58
N ARG A 197 -15.64 -5.73 4.75
CA ARG A 197 -14.34 -5.36 5.32
C ARG A 197 -13.45 -6.57 5.62
N ALA A 198 -14.02 -7.70 6.06
CA ALA A 198 -13.31 -8.97 6.22
C ALA A 198 -12.74 -9.53 4.90
N ALA A 199 -13.36 -9.18 3.77
CA ALA A 199 -12.96 -9.62 2.44
C ALA A 199 -12.26 -8.51 1.63
N ASP A 200 -12.04 -7.33 2.20
CA ASP A 200 -11.44 -6.18 1.51
C ASP A 200 -9.94 -6.37 1.27
N GLY A 201 -9.41 -5.77 0.21
CA GLY A 201 -8.14 -6.15 -0.41
C GLY A 201 -8.32 -7.36 -1.33
N ALA A 202 -8.65 -8.51 -0.75
CA ALA A 202 -9.02 -9.75 -1.46
C ALA A 202 -9.78 -10.73 -0.54
N PRO A 203 -10.74 -11.52 -1.03
CA PRO A 203 -11.20 -11.62 -2.43
C PRO A 203 -12.42 -10.73 -2.79
N GLY A 204 -12.94 -9.97 -1.83
CA GLY A 204 -14.16 -9.15 -1.93
C GLY A 204 -15.43 -9.88 -1.48
N GLY A 205 -16.32 -9.13 -0.83
CA GLY A 205 -17.64 -9.62 -0.40
C GLY A 205 -18.50 -9.91 -1.63
N ARG A 206 -19.31 -10.97 -1.61
CA ARG A 206 -20.12 -11.41 -2.74
C ARG A 206 -21.55 -10.94 -2.60
N ALA A 207 -22.05 -10.28 -3.64
CA ALA A 207 -23.46 -9.91 -3.75
C ALA A 207 -23.85 -9.78 -5.23
N GLU A 208 -25.14 -9.61 -5.48
CA GLU A 208 -25.65 -9.09 -6.75
C GLU A 208 -25.94 -7.59 -6.58
N LEU A 209 -25.59 -6.76 -7.56
CA LEU A 209 -25.95 -5.35 -7.59
C LEU A 209 -26.33 -4.95 -9.01
N CYS A 210 -27.50 -4.33 -9.17
CA CYS A 210 -28.05 -3.95 -10.48
C CYS A 210 -28.06 -5.13 -11.49
N GLY A 211 -28.41 -6.35 -11.03
CA GLY A 211 -28.45 -7.55 -11.85
C GLY A 211 -27.08 -8.13 -12.24
N LEU A 212 -25.99 -7.65 -11.62
CA LEU A 212 -24.63 -8.12 -11.87
C LEU A 212 -24.07 -8.86 -10.66
N PRO A 213 -23.50 -10.07 -10.81
CA PRO A 213 -22.75 -10.71 -9.75
C PRO A 213 -21.43 -9.96 -9.54
N VAL A 214 -21.23 -9.42 -8.35
CA VAL A 214 -20.11 -8.54 -8.02
C VAL A 214 -19.34 -8.99 -6.78
N ARG A 215 -18.08 -8.58 -6.74
CA ARG A 215 -17.26 -8.51 -5.54
C ARG A 215 -17.20 -7.06 -5.07
N VAL A 216 -17.64 -6.84 -3.85
CA VAL A 216 -17.74 -5.54 -3.19
C VAL A 216 -16.49 -5.31 -2.34
N PHE A 217 -15.96 -4.09 -2.41
CA PHE A 217 -14.83 -3.60 -1.64
C PHE A 217 -15.09 -2.15 -1.24
N ASP A 218 -14.27 -1.63 -0.33
CA ASP A 218 -14.19 -0.21 -0.02
C ASP A 218 -15.53 0.39 0.45
N VAL A 219 -16.07 -0.17 1.53
CA VAL A 219 -17.38 0.22 2.05
C VAL A 219 -17.32 1.11 3.29
N TYR A 220 -18.18 2.10 3.28
CA TYR A 220 -18.38 3.06 4.36
C TYR A 220 -19.87 3.23 4.62
N ARG A 221 -20.24 3.55 5.86
CA ARG A 221 -21.63 3.81 6.20
C ARG A 221 -22.13 5.02 5.42
N GLY A 222 -23.34 4.91 4.87
CA GLY A 222 -24.01 6.03 4.24
C GLY A 222 -24.55 7.05 5.25
N PRO A 223 -25.12 8.16 4.78
CA PRO A 223 -25.70 9.17 5.66
C PRO A 223 -26.90 8.62 6.45
N VAL A 224 -27.15 9.23 7.61
CA VAL A 224 -28.33 8.94 8.43
C VAL A 224 -29.61 9.35 7.66
N PRO A 225 -30.73 8.60 7.76
CA PRO A 225 -32.00 8.90 7.09
C PRO A 225 -32.51 10.35 7.24
N PRO A 226 -33.39 10.85 6.35
CA PRO A 226 -34.14 10.09 5.34
C PRO A 226 -33.33 9.81 4.07
N LEU A 227 -33.23 8.53 3.73
CA LEU A 227 -32.70 8.07 2.45
C LEU A 227 -33.82 8.03 1.40
N PRO A 228 -33.52 8.23 0.10
CA PRO A 228 -34.51 8.05 -0.96
C PRO A 228 -35.18 6.68 -0.90
N SER A 229 -36.49 6.62 -1.14
CA SER A 229 -37.27 5.39 -1.10
C SER A 229 -36.72 4.34 -2.08
N GLY A 230 -36.68 3.09 -1.64
CA GLY A 230 -36.28 1.94 -2.46
C GLY A 230 -36.09 0.68 -1.60
N PRO A 231 -36.19 -0.52 -2.19
CA PRO A 231 -35.87 -1.75 -1.46
C PRO A 231 -34.36 -1.83 -1.16
N PRO A 232 -33.93 -2.65 -0.19
CA PRO A 232 -32.52 -2.97 0.00
C PRO A 232 -31.86 -3.47 -1.31
N GLY A 233 -30.63 -3.04 -1.58
CA GLY A 233 -29.90 -3.29 -2.82
C GLY A 233 -30.14 -2.25 -3.92
N SER A 234 -31.07 -1.30 -3.73
CA SER A 234 -31.22 -0.18 -4.65
C SER A 234 -30.06 0.82 -4.53
N VAL A 235 -29.57 1.28 -5.67
CA VAL A 235 -28.58 2.36 -5.76
C VAL A 235 -29.31 3.70 -5.78
N VAL A 236 -29.10 4.51 -4.75
CA VAL A 236 -29.87 5.76 -4.50
C VAL A 236 -29.03 7.04 -4.60
N GLY A 237 -27.74 6.90 -4.87
CA GLY A 237 -26.82 8.00 -5.07
C GLY A 237 -25.50 7.57 -5.72
N ARG A 238 -24.80 8.53 -6.31
CA ARG A 238 -23.41 8.43 -6.77
C ARG A 238 -22.57 9.54 -6.13
N GLY A 239 -21.26 9.33 -6.07
CA GLY A 239 -20.32 10.35 -5.59
C GLY A 239 -18.89 9.96 -5.95
N GLU A 240 -18.20 10.77 -6.75
CA GLU A 240 -16.77 10.61 -7.10
C GLU A 240 -16.34 9.21 -7.60
N GLY A 241 -17.27 8.44 -8.19
CA GLY A 241 -17.02 7.07 -8.68
C GLY A 241 -17.54 5.96 -7.75
N ALA A 242 -17.99 6.31 -6.54
CA ALA A 242 -18.69 5.44 -5.61
C ALA A 242 -20.22 5.45 -5.83
N VAL A 243 -20.90 4.45 -5.30
CA VAL A 243 -22.36 4.35 -5.30
C VAL A 243 -22.92 4.17 -3.89
N LEU A 244 -24.05 4.81 -3.60
CA LEU A 244 -24.77 4.66 -2.33
C LEU A 244 -25.85 3.59 -2.47
N VAL A 245 -25.70 2.48 -1.75
CA VAL A 245 -26.58 1.31 -1.83
C VAL A 245 -27.40 1.17 -0.55
N ARG A 246 -28.72 0.98 -0.67
CA ARG A 246 -29.58 0.71 0.48
C ARG A 246 -29.30 -0.66 1.09
N THR A 247 -29.30 -0.71 2.42
CA THR A 247 -29.24 -1.95 3.20
C THR A 247 -30.58 -2.20 3.89
N GLY A 248 -30.69 -3.25 4.72
CA GLY A 248 -31.92 -3.59 5.45
C GLY A 248 -32.43 -2.48 6.38
N ASP A 249 -31.53 -1.70 6.96
CA ASP A 249 -31.81 -0.66 7.97
C ASP A 249 -31.21 0.72 7.64
N GLY A 250 -30.47 0.85 6.53
CA GLY A 250 -29.74 2.08 6.22
C GLY A 250 -29.17 2.10 4.80
N SER A 251 -27.90 2.50 4.68
CA SER A 251 -27.17 2.47 3.42
C SER A 251 -25.66 2.38 3.63
N VAL A 252 -24.96 1.97 2.56
CA VAL A 252 -23.50 1.97 2.50
C VAL A 252 -23.03 2.62 1.21
N TRP A 253 -21.99 3.44 1.30
CA TRP A 253 -21.19 3.79 0.15
C TRP A 253 -20.31 2.60 -0.24
N VAL A 254 -20.27 2.32 -1.54
CA VAL A 254 -19.44 1.30 -2.16
C VAL A 254 -18.48 2.01 -3.11
N GLY A 255 -17.20 2.10 -2.73
CA GLY A 255 -16.18 2.75 -3.54
C GLY A 255 -15.73 1.90 -4.72
N GLN A 256 -15.60 0.58 -4.53
CA GLN A 256 -14.94 -0.30 -5.48
C GLN A 256 -15.72 -1.59 -5.71
N LEU A 257 -15.81 -2.00 -6.98
CA LEU A 257 -16.43 -3.25 -7.40
C LEU A 257 -15.50 -4.03 -8.32
N ARG A 258 -15.76 -5.33 -8.44
CA ARG A 258 -15.19 -6.19 -9.48
C ARG A 258 -16.28 -7.15 -9.92
N LEU A 259 -16.47 -7.34 -11.23
CA LEU A 259 -17.37 -8.41 -11.71
C LEU A 259 -16.88 -9.77 -11.20
N ASP A 260 -17.78 -10.57 -10.66
CA ASP A 260 -17.48 -11.91 -10.18
C ASP A 260 -17.42 -12.91 -11.33
N ALA A 261 -16.50 -12.65 -12.26
CA ALA A 261 -16.24 -13.43 -13.46
C ALA A 261 -14.72 -13.55 -13.70
N PRO A 262 -14.26 -14.57 -14.46
CA PRO A 262 -12.87 -14.64 -14.90
C PRO A 262 -12.43 -13.34 -15.59
N GLY A 263 -11.24 -12.86 -15.26
CA GLY A 263 -10.70 -11.61 -15.82
C GLY A 263 -11.31 -10.31 -15.25
N GLY A 264 -12.25 -10.39 -14.30
CA GLY A 264 -12.81 -9.21 -13.64
C GLY A 264 -11.72 -8.34 -12.99
N VAL A 265 -11.76 -7.03 -13.26
CA VAL A 265 -10.84 -6.04 -12.69
C VAL A 265 -11.54 -5.26 -11.58
N LYS A 266 -10.81 -4.94 -10.50
CA LYS A 266 -11.32 -4.06 -9.43
C LYS A 266 -11.27 -2.60 -9.89
N LEU A 267 -12.40 -1.92 -9.93
CA LEU A 267 -12.59 -0.56 -10.46
C LEU A 267 -13.54 0.24 -9.56
N PRO A 268 -13.58 1.58 -9.69
CA PRO A 268 -14.63 2.40 -9.08
C PRO A 268 -16.02 1.85 -9.38
N ALA A 269 -16.91 1.86 -8.40
CA ALA A 269 -18.20 1.18 -8.50
C ALA A 269 -19.05 1.69 -9.67
N VAL A 270 -19.04 3.00 -9.93
CA VAL A 270 -19.74 3.62 -11.08
C VAL A 270 -19.19 3.07 -12.41
N ALA A 271 -17.87 2.88 -12.53
CA ALA A 271 -17.26 2.35 -13.75
C ALA A 271 -17.67 0.89 -14.03
N VAL A 272 -17.86 0.07 -12.99
CA VAL A 272 -18.34 -1.32 -13.15
C VAL A 272 -19.81 -1.37 -13.54
N LEU A 273 -20.64 -0.51 -12.95
CA LEU A 273 -22.08 -0.52 -13.18
C LEU A 273 -22.47 0.18 -14.49
N GLY A 274 -21.70 1.17 -14.93
CA GLY A 274 -21.87 1.90 -16.19
C GLY A 274 -23.27 2.51 -16.33
N GLU A 275 -23.89 2.28 -17.49
CA GLU A 275 -25.23 2.78 -17.82
C GLU A 275 -26.33 2.42 -16.80
N ARG A 276 -26.14 1.35 -16.02
CA ARG A 276 -27.10 0.94 -14.98
C ARG A 276 -27.30 1.99 -13.89
N VAL A 277 -26.35 2.91 -13.73
CA VAL A 277 -26.40 3.98 -12.72
C VAL A 277 -26.34 5.39 -13.33
N ALA A 278 -26.38 5.53 -14.66
CA ALA A 278 -26.31 6.82 -15.33
C ALA A 278 -27.40 7.80 -14.86
N GLY A 279 -28.62 7.31 -14.64
CA GLY A 279 -29.76 8.08 -14.13
C GLY A 279 -29.80 8.29 -12.61
N VAL A 280 -28.88 7.68 -11.85
CA VAL A 280 -28.83 7.86 -10.39
C VAL A 280 -28.25 9.24 -10.08
N PRO A 281 -28.81 10.03 -9.14
CA PRO A 281 -28.31 11.37 -8.83
C PRO A 281 -26.96 11.35 -8.09
N GLU A 282 -26.14 12.39 -8.31
CA GLU A 282 -24.99 12.69 -7.44
C GLU A 282 -25.49 13.10 -6.04
N ARG A 283 -24.79 12.65 -4.99
CA ARG A 283 -25.12 12.96 -3.60
C ARG A 283 -23.86 13.32 -2.80
N PRO A 284 -23.95 14.30 -1.88
CA PRO A 284 -22.87 14.57 -0.94
C PRO A 284 -22.74 13.44 0.08
N GLY A 285 -21.62 13.43 0.81
CA GLY A 285 -21.35 12.46 1.88
C GLY A 285 -20.34 11.37 1.53
N TRP A 286 -19.88 11.35 0.28
CA TRP A 286 -18.65 10.66 -0.14
C TRP A 286 -17.68 11.70 -0.70
N GLY A 287 -16.43 11.65 -0.26
CA GLY A 287 -15.37 12.51 -0.78
C GLY A 287 -14.03 11.83 -0.55
N GLU A 288 -13.33 11.53 -1.64
CA GLU A 288 -11.97 10.99 -1.59
C GLU A 288 -10.95 12.10 -1.37
N VAL A 289 -11.29 13.35 -1.65
CA VAL A 289 -10.42 14.53 -1.49
C VAL A 289 -11.13 15.60 -0.65
N THR A 290 -10.47 16.10 0.39
CA THR A 290 -10.98 17.19 1.24
C THR A 290 -9.96 18.30 1.40
N TYR A 291 -10.46 19.51 1.71
CA TYR A 291 -9.64 20.61 2.19
C TYR A 291 -10.19 21.09 3.54
N ASP A 292 -9.34 21.07 4.56
CA ASP A 292 -9.66 21.52 5.90
C ASP A 292 -8.71 22.65 6.30
N ARG A 293 -9.22 23.73 6.91
CA ARG A 293 -8.41 24.86 7.37
C ARG A 293 -8.41 24.96 8.90
N GLY A 294 -7.21 25.05 9.47
CA GLY A 294 -6.97 25.41 10.87
C GLY A 294 -6.03 26.61 10.96
N GLY A 295 -6.59 27.81 11.17
CA GLY A 295 -5.81 29.05 11.24
C GLY A 295 -5.00 29.32 9.96
N ASP A 296 -3.67 29.36 10.12
CA ASP A 296 -2.70 29.58 9.03
C ASP A 296 -2.31 28.29 8.28
N VAL A 297 -2.90 27.15 8.63
CA VAL A 297 -2.61 25.84 8.03
C VAL A 297 -3.81 25.34 7.24
N GLY A 298 -3.61 25.07 5.96
CA GLY A 298 -4.54 24.33 5.11
C GLY A 298 -4.11 22.87 5.00
N VAL A 299 -5.05 21.93 5.00
CA VAL A 299 -4.78 20.49 4.86
C VAL A 299 -5.59 19.96 3.69
N VAL A 300 -4.91 19.59 2.60
CA VAL A 300 -5.51 18.83 1.50
C VAL A 300 -5.32 17.35 1.80
N SER A 301 -6.42 16.64 2.01
CA SER A 301 -6.41 15.21 2.28
C SER A 301 -6.90 14.44 1.06
N PHE A 302 -6.32 13.27 0.80
CA PHE A 302 -6.81 12.36 -0.23
C PHE A 302 -6.67 10.90 0.21
N ASP A 303 -7.71 10.09 0.06
CA ASP A 303 -7.71 8.65 0.40
C ASP A 303 -8.22 7.82 -0.78
N PHE A 304 -7.35 7.64 -1.76
CA PHE A 304 -7.65 6.77 -2.91
C PHE A 304 -7.40 5.31 -2.54
N HIS A 305 -8.33 4.42 -2.87
CA HIS A 305 -8.21 3.00 -2.56
C HIS A 305 -6.89 2.41 -3.10
N ASN A 306 -6.12 1.73 -2.22
CA ASN A 306 -4.77 1.22 -2.48
C ASN A 306 -3.73 2.27 -2.93
N GLY A 307 -4.01 3.57 -2.78
CA GLY A 307 -3.17 4.66 -3.24
C GLY A 307 -3.04 4.76 -4.77
N ALA A 308 -3.88 4.06 -5.53
CA ALA A 308 -3.89 4.12 -6.99
C ALA A 308 -4.68 5.35 -7.46
N MET A 309 -4.11 6.16 -8.34
CA MET A 309 -4.67 7.46 -8.72
C MET A 309 -5.12 7.46 -10.17
N SER A 310 -6.43 7.37 -10.42
CA SER A 310 -6.97 7.45 -11.79
C SER A 310 -6.80 8.86 -12.35
N ALA A 311 -6.96 9.04 -13.67
CA ALA A 311 -6.91 10.37 -14.26
C ALA A 311 -7.91 11.34 -13.59
N GLU A 312 -9.13 10.86 -13.29
CA GLU A 312 -10.17 11.66 -12.64
C GLU A 312 -9.84 12.01 -11.19
N GLN A 313 -9.32 11.05 -10.42
CA GLN A 313 -8.84 11.29 -9.05
C GLN A 313 -7.70 12.31 -9.02
N CYS A 314 -6.73 12.20 -9.95
CA CYS A 314 -5.66 13.18 -10.09
C CYS A 314 -6.20 14.58 -10.43
N LEU A 315 -7.16 14.70 -11.33
CA LEU A 315 -7.75 15.99 -11.70
C LEU A 315 -8.55 16.61 -10.53
N ARG A 316 -9.25 15.78 -9.73
CA ARG A 316 -9.89 16.22 -8.48
C ARG A 316 -8.88 16.74 -7.49
N LEU A 317 -7.80 15.98 -7.23
CA LEU A 317 -6.73 16.39 -6.31
C LEU A 317 -6.01 17.66 -6.78
N ALA A 318 -5.70 17.77 -8.08
CA ALA A 318 -5.10 18.98 -8.64
C ALA A 318 -6.01 20.20 -8.48
N SER A 319 -7.33 20.01 -8.63
CA SER A 319 -8.31 21.08 -8.41
C SER A 319 -8.38 21.49 -6.93
N ALA A 320 -8.37 20.53 -6.00
CA ALA A 320 -8.32 20.82 -4.57
C ALA A 320 -7.02 21.53 -4.16
N LEU A 321 -5.87 21.14 -4.74
CA LEU A 321 -4.59 21.82 -4.53
C LEU A 321 -4.64 23.25 -5.06
N ARG A 322 -5.14 23.50 -6.27
CA ARG A 322 -5.31 24.87 -6.77
C ARG A 322 -6.19 25.72 -5.87
N TYR A 323 -7.30 25.15 -5.38
CA TYR A 323 -8.17 25.82 -4.42
C TYR A 323 -7.41 26.18 -3.13
N ALA A 324 -6.66 25.22 -2.57
CA ALA A 324 -5.89 25.40 -1.33
C ALA A 324 -4.75 26.42 -1.48
N VAL A 325 -4.04 26.41 -2.62
CA VAL A 325 -2.96 27.36 -2.94
C VAL A 325 -3.48 28.78 -3.11
N ALA A 326 -4.74 28.95 -3.54
CA ALA A 326 -5.40 30.25 -3.63
C ALA A 326 -5.86 30.80 -2.27
N GLN A 327 -5.82 30.00 -1.19
CA GLN A 327 -6.15 30.47 0.16
C GLN A 327 -4.98 31.26 0.77
N ASP A 328 -5.29 32.15 1.71
CA ASP A 328 -4.34 32.96 2.47
C ASP A 328 -3.66 32.19 3.63
N THR A 329 -3.69 30.85 3.61
CA THR A 329 -2.92 30.02 4.55
C THR A 329 -1.42 30.13 4.28
N ARG A 330 -0.60 30.00 5.32
CA ARG A 330 0.87 30.09 5.24
C ARG A 330 1.52 28.75 4.92
N VAL A 331 0.94 27.67 5.44
CA VAL A 331 1.44 26.30 5.25
C VAL A 331 0.32 25.41 4.71
N LEU A 332 0.63 24.62 3.70
CA LEU A 332 -0.24 23.61 3.12
C LEU A 332 0.28 22.22 3.48
N VAL A 333 -0.56 21.38 4.08
CA VAL A 333 -0.25 19.97 4.34
C VAL A 333 -0.94 19.12 3.27
N LEU A 334 -0.15 18.32 2.55
CA LEU A 334 -0.65 17.30 1.63
C LEU A 334 -0.67 15.95 2.37
N ARG A 335 -1.87 15.45 2.70
CA ARG A 335 -2.08 14.27 3.54
C ARG A 335 -2.70 13.12 2.73
N GLY A 336 -1.91 12.06 2.52
CA GLY A 336 -2.42 10.84 1.86
C GLY A 336 -3.13 9.89 2.83
N GLY A 337 -3.94 9.00 2.28
CA GLY A 337 -4.74 7.98 2.95
C GLY A 337 -3.94 6.78 3.45
N GLU A 338 -4.59 5.60 3.58
CA GLU A 338 -3.96 4.36 4.11
C GLU A 338 -2.59 4.09 3.48
N VAL A 339 -2.53 4.28 2.17
CA VAL A 339 -1.33 4.36 1.34
C VAL A 339 -1.22 5.83 0.92
N PHE A 340 -0.01 6.41 0.95
CA PHE A 340 0.14 7.79 0.51
C PHE A 340 -0.16 7.91 -0.99
N SER A 341 0.57 7.19 -1.84
CA SER A 341 0.24 7.03 -3.26
C SER A 341 1.16 5.98 -3.91
N ASN A 342 0.60 5.16 -4.81
CA ASN A 342 1.33 4.23 -5.66
C ASN A 342 1.42 4.70 -7.12
N GLY A 343 1.01 5.95 -7.40
CA GLY A 343 1.00 6.52 -8.75
C GLY A 343 -0.25 6.17 -9.56
N ILE A 344 -0.08 6.03 -10.88
CA ILE A 344 -1.17 5.82 -11.85
C ILE A 344 -2.03 4.58 -11.56
N HIS A 345 -3.30 4.61 -11.97
CA HIS A 345 -4.26 3.56 -11.63
C HIS A 345 -4.26 2.40 -12.63
N LEU A 346 -3.32 1.46 -12.45
CA LEU A 346 -3.12 0.33 -13.36
C LEU A 346 -4.38 -0.48 -13.67
N ASN A 347 -5.29 -0.65 -12.71
CA ASN A 347 -6.56 -1.34 -12.96
C ASN A 347 -7.49 -0.58 -13.92
N VAL A 348 -7.63 0.74 -13.77
CA VAL A 348 -8.47 1.57 -14.65
C VAL A 348 -7.87 1.60 -16.05
N ILE A 349 -6.54 1.75 -16.12
CA ILE A 349 -5.78 1.65 -17.37
C ILE A 349 -6.03 0.29 -18.06
N GLN A 350 -5.89 -0.82 -17.33
CA GLN A 350 -6.08 -2.17 -17.89
C GLN A 350 -7.51 -2.43 -18.37
N ALA A 351 -8.51 -1.81 -17.72
CA ALA A 351 -9.91 -1.99 -18.07
C ALA A 351 -10.40 -1.05 -19.19
N ALA A 352 -9.62 -0.02 -19.55
CA ALA A 352 -9.96 0.89 -20.63
C ALA A 352 -9.95 0.18 -21.99
N LEU A 353 -10.77 0.68 -22.92
CA LEU A 353 -10.80 0.18 -24.30
C LEU A 353 -9.45 0.33 -25.00
N HIS A 354 -8.76 1.45 -24.73
CA HIS A 354 -7.42 1.77 -25.22
C HIS A 354 -6.51 2.04 -24.02
N PRO A 355 -5.89 1.00 -23.42
CA PRO A 355 -5.09 1.14 -22.20
C PRO A 355 -3.93 2.13 -22.33
N GLU A 356 -3.24 2.18 -23.46
CA GLU A 356 -2.16 3.13 -23.73
C GLU A 356 -2.63 4.59 -23.71
N VAL A 357 -3.84 4.87 -24.23
CA VAL A 357 -4.44 6.20 -24.21
C VAL A 357 -4.85 6.59 -22.79
N GLU A 358 -5.46 5.68 -22.02
CA GLU A 358 -5.80 5.95 -20.62
C GLU A 358 -4.55 6.10 -19.75
N ALA A 359 -3.50 5.31 -20.00
CA ALA A 359 -2.20 5.46 -19.33
C ALA A 359 -1.60 6.85 -19.59
N TRP A 360 -1.64 7.30 -20.86
CA TRP A 360 -1.17 8.63 -21.26
C TRP A 360 -1.98 9.76 -20.61
N ARG A 361 -3.31 9.62 -20.55
CA ARG A 361 -4.19 10.56 -19.83
C ARG A 361 -3.85 10.59 -18.34
N ASN A 362 -3.66 9.43 -17.73
CA ASN A 362 -3.40 9.31 -16.30
C ASN A 362 -2.03 9.89 -15.89
N ILE A 363 -0.97 9.65 -16.67
CA ILE A 363 0.36 10.23 -16.39
C ILE A 363 0.35 11.76 -16.55
N ASN A 364 -0.37 12.28 -17.53
CA ASN A 364 -0.55 13.72 -17.66
C ASN A 364 -1.34 14.32 -16.48
N ALA A 365 -2.35 13.62 -15.97
CA ALA A 365 -3.13 14.07 -14.84
C ALA A 365 -2.33 14.07 -13.52
N ILE A 366 -1.54 13.02 -13.24
CA ILE A 366 -0.69 13.02 -12.02
C ILE A 366 0.45 14.04 -12.11
N ASN A 367 0.95 14.34 -13.32
CA ASN A 367 1.88 15.45 -13.53
C ASN A 367 1.25 16.80 -13.16
N GLN A 368 -0.05 16.99 -13.37
CA GLN A 368 -0.70 18.23 -12.91
C GLN A 368 -0.64 18.32 -11.38
N VAL A 369 -0.97 17.25 -10.65
CA VAL A 369 -0.87 17.21 -9.19
C VAL A 369 0.55 17.57 -8.73
N CYS A 370 1.56 16.90 -9.29
CA CYS A 370 2.96 17.15 -8.92
C CYS A 370 3.38 18.59 -9.23
N ARG A 371 2.91 19.16 -10.36
CA ARG A 371 3.16 20.56 -10.70
C ARG A 371 2.55 21.50 -9.68
N GLU A 372 1.31 21.29 -9.23
CA GLU A 372 0.67 22.16 -8.22
C GLU A 372 1.48 22.18 -6.92
N VAL A 373 2.01 21.02 -6.51
CA VAL A 373 2.88 20.91 -5.31
C VAL A 373 4.18 21.68 -5.51
N ILE A 374 4.90 21.46 -6.62
CA ILE A 374 6.21 22.06 -6.88
C ILE A 374 6.12 23.57 -7.15
N ALA A 375 5.07 24.00 -7.86
CA ALA A 375 4.89 25.39 -8.27
C ALA A 375 4.24 26.28 -7.19
N CYS A 376 3.71 25.68 -6.11
CA CYS A 376 3.21 26.43 -4.97
C CYS A 376 4.34 27.24 -4.33
N THR A 377 4.42 28.54 -4.60
CA THR A 377 5.44 29.45 -4.03
C THR A 377 4.85 30.51 -3.10
N GLY A 378 3.52 30.52 -2.97
CA GLY A 378 2.77 31.36 -2.03
C GLY A 378 2.74 30.82 -0.60
N GLN A 379 2.93 29.52 -0.43
CA GLN A 379 2.83 28.79 0.84
C GLN A 379 4.01 27.83 0.98
N LEU A 380 4.33 27.41 2.20
CA LEU A 380 5.20 26.25 2.42
C LEU A 380 4.37 24.97 2.37
N VAL A 381 4.84 23.93 1.67
CA VAL A 381 4.14 22.66 1.50
C VAL A 381 4.81 21.57 2.34
N VAL A 382 4.02 20.84 3.11
CA VAL A 382 4.43 19.70 3.93
C VAL A 382 3.74 18.44 3.44
N ALA A 383 4.48 17.48 2.92
CA ALA A 383 3.95 16.15 2.62
C ALA A 383 3.87 15.31 3.91
N SER A 384 2.66 14.88 4.26
CA SER A 384 2.35 14.01 5.40
C SER A 384 2.23 12.57 4.93
N VAL A 385 3.34 11.82 4.93
CA VAL A 385 3.43 10.45 4.41
C VAL A 385 3.23 9.45 5.54
N ALA A 386 1.96 9.12 5.81
CA ALA A 386 1.57 8.22 6.90
C ALA A 386 1.55 6.72 6.50
N GLY A 387 1.46 6.46 5.20
CA GLY A 387 1.41 5.13 4.58
C GLY A 387 2.44 5.00 3.46
N ASN A 388 2.63 3.77 2.96
CA ASN A 388 3.62 3.48 1.92
C ASN A 388 3.42 4.35 0.67
N ALA A 389 4.50 4.57 -0.08
CA ALA A 389 4.45 5.26 -1.36
C ALA A 389 5.34 4.56 -2.38
N GLY A 390 4.91 4.54 -3.64
CA GLY A 390 5.65 3.95 -4.75
C GLY A 390 5.60 4.83 -5.99
N ALA A 391 6.62 4.70 -6.84
CA ALA A 391 6.70 5.35 -8.15
C ALA A 391 6.38 6.86 -8.07
N GLY A 392 5.42 7.33 -8.87
CA GLY A 392 4.98 8.73 -8.90
C GLY A 392 4.48 9.26 -7.56
N GLY A 393 3.99 8.40 -6.66
CA GLY A 393 3.58 8.79 -5.32
C GLY A 393 4.74 9.26 -4.45
N VAL A 394 5.93 8.66 -4.60
CA VAL A 394 7.14 9.15 -3.92
C VAL A 394 7.53 10.51 -4.49
N MET A 395 7.59 10.64 -5.81
CA MET A 395 8.01 11.87 -6.49
C MET A 395 7.09 13.05 -6.18
N MET A 396 5.78 12.80 -6.08
CA MET A 396 4.80 13.78 -5.62
C MET A 396 5.12 14.31 -4.21
N ALA A 397 5.48 13.43 -3.27
CA ALA A 397 5.89 13.86 -1.93
C ALA A 397 7.17 14.70 -1.97
N LEU A 398 8.17 14.29 -2.76
CA LEU A 398 9.46 14.98 -2.88
C LEU A 398 9.35 16.41 -3.43
N GLY A 399 8.26 16.71 -4.13
CA GLY A 399 7.95 18.06 -4.61
C GLY A 399 7.57 19.05 -3.51
N ALA A 400 7.19 18.59 -2.32
CA ALA A 400 6.91 19.45 -1.17
C ALA A 400 8.20 20.11 -0.64
N ASP A 401 8.09 21.14 0.21
CA ASP A 401 9.27 21.71 0.89
C ASP A 401 9.76 20.79 2.00
N ARG A 402 8.82 20.19 2.74
CA ARG A 402 9.09 19.27 3.84
C ARG A 402 8.38 17.95 3.61
N VAL A 403 9.12 16.86 3.74
CA VAL A 403 8.58 15.50 3.69
C VAL A 403 8.71 14.88 5.07
N VAL A 404 7.57 14.64 5.72
CA VAL A 404 7.52 13.98 7.02
C VAL A 404 6.96 12.57 6.81
N VAL A 405 7.69 11.56 7.26
CA VAL A 405 7.37 10.14 7.04
C VAL A 405 7.10 9.43 8.36
N ARG A 406 6.06 8.57 8.42
CA ARG A 406 5.83 7.72 9.58
C ARG A 406 6.86 6.60 9.61
N LYS A 407 7.39 6.23 10.79
CA LYS A 407 8.45 5.22 10.94
C LYS A 407 8.21 3.90 10.16
N PRO A 408 6.99 3.33 10.12
CA PRO A 408 6.71 2.08 9.40
C PRO A 408 6.67 2.18 7.87
N VAL A 409 6.75 3.39 7.31
CA VAL A 409 6.58 3.62 5.87
C VAL A 409 7.74 3.02 5.08
N VAL A 410 7.38 2.39 3.97
CA VAL A 410 8.30 1.98 2.90
C VAL A 410 8.05 2.84 1.67
N LEU A 411 9.15 3.33 1.09
CA LEU A 411 9.17 4.09 -0.15
C LEU A 411 9.79 3.23 -1.26
N ASN A 412 9.15 3.18 -2.43
CA ASN A 412 9.70 2.55 -3.64
C ASN A 412 9.93 3.64 -4.71
N PRO A 413 11.05 4.39 -4.67
CA PRO A 413 11.29 5.57 -5.50
C PRO A 413 11.76 5.22 -6.93
N HIS A 414 11.07 4.30 -7.61
CA HIS A 414 11.44 3.83 -8.94
C HIS A 414 10.22 3.40 -9.77
N TYR A 415 10.45 3.27 -11.08
CA TYR A 415 9.43 2.85 -12.07
C TYR A 415 9.82 1.57 -12.82
N ARG A 416 11.11 1.17 -12.71
CA ARG A 416 11.76 0.09 -13.44
C ARG A 416 10.97 -1.22 -13.45
N THR A 417 10.42 -1.63 -12.30
CA THR A 417 9.69 -2.89 -12.15
C THR A 417 8.32 -2.88 -12.83
N MET A 418 7.82 -1.72 -13.25
CA MET A 418 6.59 -1.61 -14.05
C MET A 418 6.90 -1.33 -15.53
N GLY A 419 8.17 -1.37 -15.95
CA GLY A 419 8.53 -1.11 -17.34
C GLY A 419 8.26 0.33 -17.79
N LEU A 420 8.42 1.30 -16.89
CA LEU A 420 8.19 2.72 -17.13
C LEU A 420 9.42 3.55 -16.78
N TYR A 421 9.59 4.68 -17.47
CA TYR A 421 10.60 5.70 -17.17
C TYR A 421 10.23 6.62 -15.98
N GLY A 422 8.94 6.99 -15.87
CA GLY A 422 8.40 7.96 -14.90
C GLY A 422 8.34 9.41 -15.43
N SER A 423 7.34 10.21 -15.02
CA SER A 423 7.19 11.60 -15.51
C SER A 423 6.70 12.64 -14.50
N GLU A 424 6.63 12.28 -13.22
CA GLU A 424 6.20 13.15 -12.12
C GLU A 424 7.27 14.18 -11.71
N PHE A 425 7.97 14.77 -12.69
CA PHE A 425 9.13 15.66 -12.51
C PHE A 425 10.26 15.01 -11.72
N TRP A 426 10.37 13.68 -11.76
CA TRP A 426 11.33 12.93 -10.97
C TRP A 426 12.78 13.31 -11.30
N THR A 427 13.07 13.66 -12.57
CA THR A 427 14.40 14.13 -13.00
C THR A 427 14.73 15.54 -12.49
N TYR A 428 13.75 16.26 -11.97
CA TYR A 428 13.92 17.51 -11.24
C TYR A 428 13.96 17.30 -9.71
N VAL A 429 12.94 16.64 -9.12
CA VAL A 429 12.80 16.56 -7.65
C VAL A 429 13.78 15.59 -6.99
N LEU A 430 14.00 14.41 -7.57
CA LEU A 430 14.80 13.37 -6.93
C LEU A 430 16.29 13.75 -6.87
N PRO A 431 16.97 14.15 -7.98
CA PRO A 431 18.36 14.58 -7.91
C PRO A 431 18.61 15.80 -7.02
N ARG A 432 17.62 16.68 -6.83
CA ARG A 432 17.73 17.81 -5.90
C ARG A 432 17.71 17.39 -4.43
N ARG A 433 16.95 16.34 -4.11
CA ARG A 433 16.82 15.80 -2.75
C ARG A 433 18.06 15.01 -2.35
N VAL A 434 18.55 14.14 -3.23
CA VAL A 434 19.56 13.12 -2.88
C VAL A 434 20.87 13.20 -3.68
N GLY A 435 20.95 14.11 -4.66
CA GLY A 435 22.05 14.16 -5.62
C GLY A 435 21.89 13.16 -6.78
N ALA A 436 22.50 13.46 -7.92
CA ALA A 436 22.31 12.69 -9.16
C ALA A 436 22.77 11.23 -9.07
N SER A 437 23.86 10.95 -8.33
CA SER A 437 24.37 9.58 -8.19
C SER A 437 23.45 8.70 -7.36
N VAL A 438 22.91 9.21 -6.25
CA VAL A 438 21.97 8.46 -5.41
C VAL A 438 20.64 8.31 -6.12
N ALA A 439 20.18 9.35 -6.83
CA ALA A 439 18.96 9.28 -7.64
C ALA A 439 19.02 8.14 -8.65
N ARG A 440 20.13 8.05 -9.41
CA ARG A 440 20.36 6.96 -10.37
C ARG A 440 20.37 5.59 -9.69
N ARG A 441 21.10 5.45 -8.58
CA ARG A 441 21.17 4.20 -7.82
C ARG A 441 19.77 3.72 -7.39
N LEU A 442 18.97 4.60 -6.80
CA LEU A 442 17.62 4.30 -6.34
C LEU A 442 16.70 3.84 -7.48
N THR A 443 16.78 4.48 -8.64
CA THR A 443 15.95 4.12 -9.80
C THR A 443 16.43 2.85 -10.51
N ASP A 444 17.73 2.59 -10.52
CA ASP A 444 18.34 1.44 -11.21
C ASP A 444 18.24 0.15 -10.39
N GLU A 445 18.58 0.21 -9.10
CA GLU A 445 18.53 -0.96 -8.20
C GLU A 445 17.09 -1.39 -7.89
N ALA A 446 16.15 -0.44 -7.88
CA ALA A 446 14.73 -0.69 -7.64
C ALA A 446 14.47 -1.48 -6.34
N LEU A 447 15.15 -1.05 -5.27
CA LEU A 447 15.02 -1.58 -3.92
C LEU A 447 14.17 -0.63 -3.04
N PRO A 448 13.43 -1.17 -2.05
CA PRO A 448 12.66 -0.35 -1.13
C PRO A 448 13.59 0.45 -0.20
N VAL A 449 13.12 1.62 0.23
CA VAL A 449 13.79 2.49 1.20
C VAL A 449 12.91 2.66 2.43
N GLY A 450 13.47 2.40 3.61
CA GLY A 450 12.77 2.58 4.89
C GLY A 450 12.72 4.04 5.32
N ALA A 451 11.76 4.41 6.18
CA ALA A 451 11.57 5.79 6.62
C ALA A 451 12.81 6.46 7.24
N VAL A 452 13.63 5.71 7.97
CA VAL A 452 14.85 6.26 8.60
C VAL A 452 15.97 6.44 7.57
N GLU A 453 16.16 5.46 6.70
CA GLU A 453 17.09 5.55 5.55
C GLU A 453 16.68 6.69 4.61
N ALA A 454 15.38 6.93 4.41
CA ALA A 454 14.88 8.05 3.63
C ALA A 454 15.37 9.41 4.18
N VAL A 455 15.46 9.56 5.50
CA VAL A 455 16.03 10.78 6.12
C VAL A 455 17.55 10.83 5.92
N GLU A 456 18.25 9.72 6.13
CA GLU A 456 19.71 9.61 5.94
C GLU A 456 20.12 9.95 4.49
N LEU A 457 19.32 9.56 3.50
CA LEU A 457 19.55 9.84 2.08
C LEU A 457 19.08 11.23 1.62
N GLY A 458 18.23 11.90 2.39
CA GLY A 458 17.62 13.20 2.02
C GLY A 458 16.29 13.12 1.26
N LEU A 459 15.70 11.93 1.11
CA LEU A 459 14.33 11.75 0.58
C LEU A 459 13.25 12.30 1.53
N ALA A 460 13.51 12.28 2.84
CA ALA A 460 12.63 12.81 3.86
C ALA A 460 13.35 13.79 4.78
N ASP A 461 12.63 14.76 5.32
CA ASP A 461 13.16 15.73 6.28
C ASP A 461 13.05 15.25 7.73
N ARG A 462 12.06 14.38 8.01
CA ARG A 462 11.80 13.90 9.36
C ARG A 462 11.07 12.58 9.36
N VAL A 463 11.49 11.68 10.24
CA VAL A 463 10.77 10.47 10.61
C VAL A 463 10.05 10.67 11.94
N VAL A 464 8.80 10.21 12.03
CA VAL A 464 7.99 10.27 13.25
C VAL A 464 7.41 8.89 13.54
N ALA A 465 7.67 8.38 14.75
CA ALA A 465 7.07 7.13 15.24
C ALA A 465 5.69 7.39 15.87
N GLY A 466 4.92 6.31 16.02
CA GLY A 466 3.58 6.33 16.62
C GLY A 466 2.51 5.76 15.68
N SER A 467 1.29 5.71 16.19
CA SER A 467 0.11 5.38 15.39
C SER A 467 -0.10 6.39 14.27
N ARG A 468 -0.90 6.03 13.26
CA ARG A 468 -1.25 6.92 12.16
C ARG A 468 -1.85 8.25 12.66
N LEU A 469 -2.77 8.19 13.62
CA LEU A 469 -3.43 9.38 14.15
C LEU A 469 -2.46 10.30 14.89
N GLU A 470 -1.58 9.75 15.73
CA GLU A 470 -0.55 10.52 16.42
C GLU A 470 0.44 11.15 15.43
N PHE A 471 0.80 10.42 14.39
CA PHE A 471 1.64 10.91 13.30
C PHE A 471 0.99 12.12 12.61
N GLU A 472 -0.25 11.98 12.13
CA GLU A 472 -0.96 13.05 11.43
C GLU A 472 -1.13 14.29 12.32
N ARG A 473 -1.47 14.10 13.60
CA ARG A 473 -1.53 15.20 14.58
C ARG A 473 -0.18 15.92 14.70
N ARG A 474 0.92 15.18 14.85
CA ARG A 474 2.28 15.76 14.96
C ARG A 474 2.71 16.50 13.69
N VAL A 475 2.24 16.10 12.51
CA VAL A 475 2.49 16.82 11.26
C VAL A 475 1.74 18.14 11.22
N VAL A 476 0.48 18.17 11.66
CA VAL A 476 -0.29 19.43 11.78
C VAL A 476 0.38 20.36 12.80
N GLU A 477 0.73 19.88 13.99
CA GLU A 477 1.47 20.66 14.99
C GLU A 477 2.81 21.19 14.44
N TYR A 478 3.49 20.40 13.59
CA TYR A 478 4.71 20.83 12.92
C TYR A 478 4.44 21.94 11.90
N ALA A 479 3.38 21.84 11.12
CA ALA A 479 2.95 22.87 10.16
C ALA A 479 2.55 24.17 10.88
N GLU A 480 1.85 24.08 12.01
CA GLU A 480 1.49 25.24 12.84
C GLU A 480 2.73 25.96 13.39
N ARG A 481 3.72 25.21 13.91
CA ARG A 481 5.00 25.80 14.35
C ARG A 481 5.77 26.42 13.19
N LEU A 482 5.73 25.81 12.02
CA LEU A 482 6.38 26.34 10.81
C LEU A 482 5.72 27.65 10.35
N ALA A 483 4.38 27.73 10.42
CA ALA A 483 3.63 28.94 10.14
C ALA A 483 3.94 30.04 11.16
N ALA A 484 3.88 29.75 12.46
CA ALA A 484 4.11 30.74 13.52
C ALA A 484 5.58 31.18 13.68
N GLY A 485 6.54 30.40 13.17
CA GLY A 485 7.96 30.66 13.37
C GLY A 485 8.46 31.96 12.74
N GLY A 486 9.27 32.73 13.47
CA GLY A 486 9.85 34.00 12.99
C GLY A 486 10.72 33.89 11.72
N GLY A 487 11.16 32.68 11.38
CA GLY A 487 11.90 32.39 10.14
C GLY A 487 11.04 32.13 8.89
N PHE A 488 9.71 32.08 9.01
CA PHE A 488 8.82 31.74 7.90
C PHE A 488 9.01 32.63 6.67
N GLY A 489 9.05 33.96 6.85
CA GLY A 489 9.19 34.90 5.74
C GLY A 489 10.47 34.65 4.94
N ARG A 490 11.59 34.39 5.64
CA ARG A 490 12.87 34.03 5.02
C ARG A 490 12.78 32.72 4.24
N LEU A 491 12.12 31.69 4.78
CA LEU A 491 11.94 30.41 4.10
C LEU A 491 11.10 30.56 2.82
N LEU A 492 10.01 31.33 2.88
CA LEU A 492 9.14 31.56 1.74
C LEU A 492 9.83 32.37 0.63
N THR A 493 10.58 33.42 1.01
CA THR A 493 11.40 34.19 0.06
C THR A 493 12.46 33.31 -0.60
N ALA A 494 13.22 32.54 0.19
CA ALA A 494 14.24 31.64 -0.36
C ALA A 494 13.63 30.58 -1.30
N LYS A 495 12.44 30.06 -0.99
CA LYS A 495 11.70 29.14 -1.87
C LYS A 495 11.37 29.80 -3.22
N ARG A 496 10.85 31.02 -3.21
CA ARG A 496 10.52 31.79 -4.42
C ARG A 496 11.76 32.02 -5.28
N GLU A 497 12.82 32.55 -4.68
CA GLU A 497 14.09 32.82 -5.37
C GLU A 497 14.69 31.54 -5.97
N ALA A 498 14.70 30.43 -5.23
CA ALA A 498 15.18 29.15 -5.73
C ALA A 498 14.37 28.67 -6.94
N ARG A 499 13.03 28.72 -6.86
CA ARG A 499 12.15 28.34 -7.99
C ARG A 499 12.37 29.22 -9.21
N GLU A 500 12.56 30.53 -9.03
CA GLU A 500 12.88 31.45 -10.13
C GLU A 500 14.23 31.15 -10.79
N VAL A 501 15.28 30.89 -9.99
CA VAL A 501 16.60 30.48 -10.50
C VAL A 501 16.49 29.18 -11.31
N ASP A 502 15.77 28.21 -10.77
CA ASP A 502 15.56 26.94 -11.42
C ASP A 502 14.77 27.07 -12.73
N GLU A 503 13.73 27.90 -12.74
CA GLU A 503 12.91 28.15 -13.95
C GLU A 503 13.75 28.80 -15.05
N ARG A 504 14.65 29.73 -14.70
CA ARG A 504 15.63 30.30 -15.65
C ARG A 504 16.64 29.27 -16.15
N ARG A 505 17.08 28.34 -15.31
CA ARG A 505 18.06 27.31 -15.67
C ARG A 505 17.46 26.25 -16.59
N LYS A 506 16.30 25.72 -16.21
CA LYS A 506 15.50 24.78 -17.00
C LYS A 506 14.05 24.82 -16.49
N PRO A 507 13.11 25.33 -17.30
CA PRO A 507 11.69 25.36 -16.96
C PRO A 507 11.16 23.99 -16.54
N LEU A 508 10.20 23.95 -15.60
CA LEU A 508 9.55 22.68 -15.24
C LEU A 508 8.94 21.99 -16.46
N ASP A 509 8.38 22.77 -17.39
CA ASP A 509 7.83 22.25 -18.64
C ASP A 509 8.87 21.52 -19.51
N ALA A 510 10.13 21.95 -19.48
CA ALA A 510 11.20 21.24 -20.20
C ALA A 510 11.53 19.88 -19.58
N TYR A 511 11.46 19.75 -18.24
CA TYR A 511 11.57 18.44 -17.58
C TYR A 511 10.39 17.55 -17.97
N ARG A 512 9.16 18.09 -17.87
CA ARG A 512 7.93 17.36 -18.21
C ARG A 512 7.94 16.83 -19.64
N VAL A 513 8.32 17.66 -20.61
CA VAL A 513 8.37 17.28 -22.03
C VAL A 513 9.37 16.14 -22.26
N GLN A 514 10.55 16.21 -21.64
CA GLN A 514 11.56 15.16 -21.78
C GLN A 514 11.10 13.84 -21.17
N GLU A 515 10.56 13.89 -19.95
CA GLU A 515 10.05 12.69 -19.28
C GLU A 515 8.84 12.08 -20.00
N LEU A 516 7.92 12.91 -20.51
CA LEU A 516 6.77 12.44 -21.30
C LEU A 516 7.18 11.84 -22.65
N ALA A 517 8.26 12.32 -23.27
CA ALA A 517 8.78 11.72 -24.49
C ALA A 517 9.28 10.28 -24.24
N GLU A 518 9.93 10.04 -23.10
CA GLU A 518 10.35 8.70 -22.69
C GLU A 518 9.15 7.82 -22.31
N MET A 519 8.21 8.37 -21.53
CA MET A 519 6.97 7.66 -21.17
C MET A 519 6.10 7.30 -22.36
N SER A 520 6.08 8.14 -23.41
CA SER A 520 5.34 7.84 -24.63
C SER A 520 5.85 6.56 -25.28
N ARG A 521 7.17 6.37 -25.34
CA ARG A 521 7.78 5.14 -25.89
C ARG A 521 7.45 3.92 -25.04
N ASP A 522 7.40 4.08 -23.71
CA ASP A 522 7.06 2.98 -22.82
C ASP A 522 5.57 2.60 -22.91
N MET A 523 4.67 3.58 -23.09
CA MET A 523 3.22 3.35 -23.10
C MET A 523 2.68 2.92 -24.47
N PHE A 524 3.16 3.54 -25.56
CA PHE A 524 2.66 3.28 -26.91
C PHE A 524 3.49 2.25 -27.67
N ASP A 525 4.82 2.32 -27.55
CA ASP A 525 5.73 1.39 -28.24
C ASP A 525 6.11 0.17 -27.37
N ASP A 526 5.63 0.13 -26.12
CA ASP A 526 5.93 -0.91 -25.11
C ASP A 526 7.44 -1.16 -24.92
N ARG A 527 8.26 -0.12 -25.11
CA ARG A 527 9.74 -0.21 -25.13
C ARG A 527 10.33 -0.98 -23.96
N SER A 528 9.76 -0.80 -22.76
CA SER A 528 10.24 -1.40 -21.51
C SER A 528 9.28 -2.44 -20.93
N GLY A 529 8.28 -2.91 -21.70
CA GLY A 529 7.39 -3.99 -21.32
C GLY A 529 6.29 -3.62 -20.31
N PHE A 530 5.85 -2.36 -20.31
CA PHE A 530 4.77 -1.87 -19.46
C PHE A 530 3.48 -2.69 -19.61
N ARG A 531 3.12 -3.09 -20.85
CA ARG A 531 1.90 -3.85 -21.12
C ARG A 531 1.88 -5.17 -20.36
N ALA A 532 2.94 -5.98 -20.53
CA ALA A 532 3.04 -7.28 -19.87
C ALA A 532 3.14 -7.16 -18.36
N ALA A 533 3.89 -6.17 -17.85
CA ALA A 533 4.00 -5.89 -16.41
C ALA A 533 2.64 -5.50 -15.81
N ARG A 534 1.90 -4.61 -16.47
CA ARG A 534 0.55 -4.19 -16.06
C ARG A 534 -0.43 -5.36 -16.04
N GLU A 535 -0.47 -6.17 -17.10
CA GLU A 535 -1.35 -7.34 -17.18
C GLU A 535 -1.04 -8.36 -16.08
N ALA A 536 0.24 -8.63 -15.82
CA ALA A 536 0.67 -9.52 -14.74
C ALA A 536 0.28 -8.98 -13.36
N PHE A 537 0.45 -7.68 -13.13
CA PHE A 537 0.08 -7.01 -11.89
C PHE A 537 -1.43 -7.08 -11.64
N VAL A 538 -2.25 -6.63 -12.60
CA VAL A 538 -3.72 -6.57 -12.46
C VAL A 538 -4.32 -7.98 -12.41
N GLY A 539 -3.83 -8.88 -13.25
CA GLY A 539 -4.22 -10.29 -13.29
C GLY A 539 -3.72 -11.12 -12.10
N LYS A 540 -2.86 -10.55 -11.24
CA LYS A 540 -2.22 -11.23 -10.12
C LYS A 540 -1.49 -12.50 -10.55
N ARG A 541 -0.80 -12.45 -11.70
CA ARG A 541 -0.03 -13.58 -12.24
C ARG A 541 1.08 -13.93 -11.24
N ALA A 542 1.27 -15.23 -11.00
CA ALA A 542 2.38 -15.69 -10.18
C ALA A 542 3.71 -15.31 -10.85
N ALA A 543 4.70 -14.92 -10.05
CA ALA A 543 6.03 -14.69 -10.57
C ALA A 543 6.62 -16.01 -11.10
N GLU A 544 7.41 -15.92 -12.17
CA GLU A 544 8.06 -17.10 -12.78
C GLU A 544 9.45 -17.37 -12.18
N SER A 545 10.07 -16.34 -11.58
CA SER A 545 11.38 -16.41 -10.94
C SER A 545 11.50 -15.37 -9.83
N THR A 546 12.42 -15.60 -8.90
CA THR A 546 12.85 -14.58 -7.93
C THR A 546 13.79 -13.60 -8.64
N PRO A 547 13.54 -12.27 -8.58
CA PRO A 547 14.45 -11.28 -9.17
C PRO A 547 15.86 -11.36 -8.64
N ALA A 548 16.85 -11.17 -9.52
CA ALA A 548 18.27 -11.18 -9.15
C ALA A 548 18.58 -10.15 -8.06
N ARG A 549 18.00 -8.94 -8.14
CA ARG A 549 18.15 -7.87 -7.13
C ARG A 549 17.71 -8.27 -5.71
N LEU A 550 16.91 -9.33 -5.58
CA LEU A 550 16.40 -9.83 -4.30
C LEU A 550 17.13 -11.13 -3.87
N ALA A 551 17.40 -12.01 -4.84
CA ALA A 551 18.05 -13.30 -4.64
C ALA A 551 19.58 -13.20 -4.73
N VAL A 552 20.20 -12.39 -3.85
CA VAL A 552 21.67 -12.21 -3.77
C VAL A 552 22.43 -13.55 -3.73
N HIS A 553 21.85 -14.58 -3.11
CA HIS A 553 22.43 -15.93 -3.07
C HIS A 553 22.55 -16.63 -4.44
N ARG A 554 21.95 -16.09 -5.50
CA ARG A 554 21.98 -16.61 -6.88
C ARG A 554 22.94 -15.85 -7.81
N GLU A 555 23.59 -14.78 -7.34
CA GLU A 555 24.45 -13.93 -8.19
C GLU A 555 25.67 -14.69 -8.76
N LEU A 556 26.28 -15.60 -7.98
CA LEU A 556 27.49 -16.33 -8.39
C LEU A 556 27.21 -17.68 -9.07
N SER A 557 25.96 -18.17 -9.06
CA SER A 557 25.63 -19.50 -9.60
C SER A 557 25.27 -19.48 -11.09
N GLY A 558 25.21 -18.30 -11.73
CA GLY A 558 24.77 -18.15 -13.12
C GLY A 558 23.29 -18.50 -13.36
N ALA A 559 22.55 -18.82 -12.29
CA ALA A 559 21.13 -19.19 -12.31
C ALA A 559 20.19 -17.98 -12.09
N SER A 560 20.73 -16.75 -12.08
CA SER A 560 19.92 -15.54 -12.00
C SER A 560 19.05 -15.44 -13.25
N GLY A 561 17.73 -15.55 -13.08
CA GLY A 561 16.81 -15.09 -14.11
C GLY A 561 17.11 -13.62 -14.43
N ALA A 562 17.00 -13.23 -15.69
CA ALA A 562 17.04 -11.82 -16.06
C ALA A 562 16.07 -11.04 -15.16
N ASP A 563 16.38 -9.77 -14.85
CA ASP A 563 15.45 -8.85 -14.17
C ASP A 563 14.18 -8.72 -15.01
N ASN A 564 13.25 -9.66 -14.83
CA ASN A 564 12.01 -9.70 -15.55
C ASN A 564 11.07 -8.71 -14.84
N PRO A 565 10.49 -7.71 -15.53
CA PRO A 565 9.57 -6.75 -14.92
C PRO A 565 8.32 -7.41 -14.31
N ILE A 566 8.11 -8.70 -14.54
CA ILE A 566 6.95 -9.48 -14.06
C ILE A 566 6.98 -9.79 -12.55
N ALA A 567 8.05 -9.46 -11.81
CA ALA A 567 8.09 -9.63 -10.36
C ALA A 567 7.26 -8.57 -9.63
N SER A 568 5.96 -8.83 -9.60
CA SER A 568 4.92 -8.01 -8.98
C SER A 568 5.19 -7.73 -7.49
N HIS A 569 5.08 -6.45 -7.12
CA HIS A 569 5.11 -5.93 -5.74
C HIS A 569 3.81 -6.23 -4.94
N MET A 570 3.04 -7.26 -5.33
CA MET A 570 1.75 -7.57 -4.70
C MET A 570 1.86 -7.76 -3.19
#